data_AF-A0A7Y2G825-F1
#
_entry.id   AF-A0A7Y2G825-F1
#
_cell.length_a   1.000
_cell.length_b   1.000
_cell.length_c   1.000
_cell.angle_alpha   90.00
_cell.angle_beta   90.00
_cell.angle_gamma   90.00
#
_symmetry.space_group_name_H-M   'P 1'
#
loop_
_entity.id
_entity.type
_entity.pdbx_description
1 polymer ?
#
loop_
_entity_poly.entity_id
_entity_poly.type
_entity_poly.pdbx_seq_one_letter_code
_entity_poly.pdbx_strand_id
1 'polypeptide(L)'
;GVYSAPVRLVEVANLLPVLLMTSVYPLLAAAAGRDAARVDRLFRTSLRLLCAVIVPVTLLEMAFAGPLVARLFGTDYLDSAHVLPVLAATLPLMYADVVLNSRFLATGLERRNVQLVLAAAVTNIAANLVLIPGRGAVGAAEATWIAYAVRILVTFVPADTRPAAISAFRSMAPSALAGGAAAAVTWWLAFRPAADGAGGAAGAAGAATNVGLAIGLVAGAAVYLAVLVLARGVRRRESGEILRALRRQDR
;
A
#
# COMPACT_ATOMS: atom_id res chain seq x y z
N GLY A 1 -0.46 -9.35 -22.10
CA GLY A 1 -0.69 -10.70 -21.55
C GLY A 1 -1.39 -10.60 -20.20
N VAL A 2 -1.91 -11.72 -19.67
CA VAL A 2 -2.70 -11.75 -18.42
C VAL A 2 -1.98 -11.10 -17.22
N TYR A 3 -0.65 -11.09 -17.17
CA TYR A 3 0.09 -10.44 -16.08
C TYR A 3 0.32 -8.93 -16.28
N SER A 4 0.34 -8.44 -17.52
CA SER A 4 0.85 -7.09 -17.82
C SER A 4 -0.10 -5.96 -17.42
N ALA A 5 -1.42 -6.19 -17.42
CA ALA A 5 -2.40 -5.15 -17.07
C ALA A 5 -2.38 -4.83 -15.55
N PRO A 6 -2.49 -5.83 -14.64
CA PRO A 6 -2.35 -5.59 -13.20
C PRO A 6 -1.00 -4.99 -12.80
N VAL A 7 0.09 -5.43 -13.42
CA VAL A 7 1.44 -4.90 -13.12
C VAL A 7 1.57 -3.42 -13.46
N ARG A 8 1.03 -2.97 -14.60
CA ARG A 8 1.05 -1.55 -14.98
C ARG A 8 0.36 -0.66 -13.96
N LEU A 9 -0.73 -1.12 -13.35
CA LEU A 9 -1.41 -0.37 -12.28
C LEU A 9 -0.49 -0.19 -11.07
N VAL A 10 0.17 -1.27 -10.64
CA VAL A 10 1.12 -1.24 -9.53
C VAL A 10 2.32 -0.35 -9.84
N GLU A 11 2.86 -0.40 -11.06
CA GLU A 11 3.97 0.44 -11.50
C GLU A 11 3.63 1.94 -11.44
N VAL A 12 2.44 2.31 -11.93
CA VAL A 12 1.95 3.70 -11.85
C VAL A 12 1.77 4.13 -10.41
N ALA A 13 1.20 3.27 -9.55
CA ALA A 13 1.09 3.56 -8.13
C ALA A 13 2.47 3.79 -7.49
N ASN A 14 3.48 3.00 -7.86
CA ASN A 14 4.84 3.12 -7.31
C ASN A 14 5.55 4.45 -7.61
N LEU A 15 5.06 5.26 -8.55
CA LEU A 15 5.62 6.59 -8.81
C LEU A 15 5.47 7.53 -7.61
N LEU A 16 4.34 7.45 -6.90
CA LEU A 16 4.03 8.35 -5.79
C LEU A 16 5.05 8.31 -4.63
N PRO A 17 5.41 7.15 -4.05
CA PRO A 17 6.39 7.08 -2.96
C PRO A 17 7.78 7.50 -3.44
N VAL A 18 8.16 7.15 -4.67
CA VAL A 18 9.45 7.54 -5.24
C VAL A 18 9.55 9.06 -5.35
N LEU A 19 8.55 9.73 -5.93
CA LEU A 19 8.49 11.18 -6.05
C LEU A 19 8.54 11.89 -4.69
N LEU A 20 7.79 11.41 -3.71
CA LEU A 20 7.84 11.98 -2.36
C LEU A 20 9.25 11.83 -1.77
N MET A 21 9.82 10.64 -1.87
CA MET A 21 11.11 10.34 -1.25
C MET A 21 12.28 11.00 -1.97
N THR A 22 12.19 11.32 -3.27
CA THR A 22 13.21 12.13 -3.94
C THR A 22 13.35 13.52 -3.31
N SER A 23 12.27 14.10 -2.81
CA SER A 23 12.29 15.43 -2.15
C SER A 23 12.59 15.32 -0.65
N VAL A 24 12.16 14.25 0.01
CA VAL A 24 12.40 14.04 1.45
C VAL A 24 13.80 13.51 1.74
N TYR A 25 14.40 12.75 0.83
CA TYR A 25 15.71 12.15 1.02
C TYR A 25 16.83 13.16 1.38
N PRO A 26 16.97 14.31 0.70
CA PRO A 26 17.96 15.33 1.08
C PRO A 26 17.77 15.84 2.52
N LEU A 27 16.51 15.95 2.99
CA LEU A 27 16.22 16.35 4.37
C LEU A 27 16.63 15.28 5.38
N LEU A 28 16.39 14.00 5.05
CA LEU A 28 16.83 12.87 5.86
C LEU A 28 18.36 12.85 5.95
N ALA A 29 19.06 12.98 4.82
CA ALA A 29 20.52 12.99 4.77
C ALA A 29 21.12 14.18 5.53
N ALA A 30 20.52 15.37 5.44
CA ALA A 30 20.98 16.55 6.18
C ALA A 30 20.81 16.41 7.70
N ALA A 31 19.77 15.71 8.15
CA ALA A 31 19.49 15.45 9.56
C ALA A 31 20.27 14.23 10.12
N ALA A 32 20.71 13.32 9.26
CA ALA A 32 21.47 12.14 9.66
C ALA A 32 22.76 12.52 10.39
N GLY A 33 23.05 11.82 11.49
CA GLY A 33 24.20 12.09 12.36
C GLY A 33 24.11 13.36 13.21
N ARG A 34 23.10 14.22 12.99
CA ARG A 34 22.95 15.51 13.71
C ARG A 34 21.68 15.58 14.56
N ASP A 35 20.55 15.10 14.02
CA ASP A 35 19.25 15.15 14.68
C ASP A 35 18.47 13.87 14.37
N ALA A 36 18.72 12.82 15.18
CA ALA A 36 18.04 11.53 15.07
C ALA A 36 16.51 11.66 15.24
N ALA A 37 16.06 12.62 16.04
CA ALA A 37 14.64 12.86 16.25
C ALA A 37 13.98 13.45 14.99
N ARG A 38 14.67 14.32 14.25
CA ARG A 38 14.20 14.82 12.95
C ARG A 38 14.17 13.75 11.88
N VAL A 39 15.18 12.87 11.82
CA VAL A 39 15.17 11.70 10.92
C VAL A 39 13.93 10.85 11.18
N ASP A 40 13.66 10.52 12.45
CA ASP A 40 12.50 9.69 12.79
C ASP A 40 11.17 10.40 12.50
N ARG A 41 11.08 11.71 12.75
CA ARG A 41 9.90 12.52 12.40
C ARG A 41 9.62 12.54 10.90
N LEU A 42 10.64 12.84 10.07
CA LEU A 42 10.51 12.85 8.62
C LEU A 42 10.09 11.48 8.10
N PHE A 43 10.78 10.42 8.54
CA PHE A 43 10.46 9.04 8.20
C PHE A 43 9.00 8.67 8.52
N ARG A 44 8.56 8.92 9.77
CA ARG A 44 7.20 8.59 10.20
C ARG A 44 6.15 9.39 9.44
N THR A 45 6.42 10.67 9.20
CA THR A 45 5.48 11.56 8.50
C THR A 45 5.33 11.14 7.04
N SER A 46 6.43 10.83 6.34
CA SER A 46 6.38 10.31 4.97
C SER A 46 5.57 9.02 4.88
N LEU A 47 5.83 8.05 5.77
CA LEU A 47 5.06 6.81 5.81
C LEU A 47 3.57 7.05 6.05
N ARG A 48 3.20 7.92 6.99
CA ARG A 48 1.80 8.21 7.29
C ARG A 48 1.10 8.89 6.11
N LEU A 49 1.76 9.84 5.45
CA LEU A 49 1.23 10.50 4.24
C LEU A 49 1.03 9.50 3.10
N LEU A 50 2.01 8.64 2.87
CA LEU A 50 1.95 7.64 1.82
C LEU A 50 0.89 6.56 2.11
N CYS A 51 0.84 6.06 3.35
CA CYS A 51 -0.17 5.10 3.81
C CYS A 51 -1.58 5.71 3.77
N ALA A 52 -1.72 7.00 4.09
CA ALA A 52 -2.98 7.72 4.00
C ALA A 52 -3.60 7.60 2.60
N VAL A 53 -2.79 7.63 1.54
CA VAL A 53 -3.24 7.57 0.16
C VAL A 53 -3.35 6.13 -0.36
N ILE A 54 -2.34 5.29 -0.10
CA ILE A 54 -2.25 3.98 -0.77
C ILE A 54 -3.20 2.94 -0.20
N VAL A 55 -3.55 3.01 1.09
CA VAL A 55 -4.46 2.02 1.69
C VAL A 55 -5.86 2.10 1.05
N PRO A 56 -6.49 3.29 0.88
CA PRO A 56 -7.74 3.41 0.14
C PRO A 56 -7.65 2.92 -1.31
N VAL A 57 -6.55 3.25 -2.01
CA VAL A 57 -6.31 2.78 -3.39
C VAL A 57 -6.24 1.26 -3.44
N THR A 58 -5.52 0.65 -2.50
CA THR A 58 -5.43 -0.81 -2.36
C THR A 58 -6.80 -1.44 -2.16
N LEU A 59 -7.61 -0.90 -1.24
CA LEU A 59 -8.96 -1.41 -0.97
C LEU A 59 -9.88 -1.27 -2.19
N LEU A 60 -9.77 -0.16 -2.93
CA LEU A 60 -10.51 0.07 -4.17
C LEU A 60 -10.13 -0.95 -5.25
N GLU A 61 -8.84 -1.18 -5.47
CA GLU A 61 -8.33 -2.16 -6.43
C GLU A 61 -8.78 -3.58 -6.07
N MET A 62 -8.75 -3.95 -4.79
CA MET A 62 -9.22 -5.25 -4.32
C MET A 62 -10.74 -5.42 -4.52
N ALA A 63 -11.54 -4.41 -4.21
CA ALA A 63 -13.00 -4.50 -4.30
C ALA A 63 -13.53 -4.42 -5.75
N PHE A 64 -12.82 -3.73 -6.65
CA PHE A 64 -13.28 -3.46 -8.02
C PHE A 64 -12.36 -4.06 -9.09
N ALA A 65 -11.59 -5.11 -8.77
CA ALA A 65 -10.60 -5.65 -9.67
C ALA A 65 -11.15 -5.97 -11.08
N GLY A 66 -12.27 -6.69 -11.17
CA GLY A 66 -12.93 -7.02 -12.44
C GLY A 66 -13.37 -5.78 -13.22
N PRO A 67 -14.24 -4.92 -12.67
CA PRO A 67 -14.68 -3.69 -13.32
C PRO A 67 -13.54 -2.73 -13.70
N LEU A 68 -12.52 -2.63 -12.86
CA LEU A 68 -11.37 -1.74 -13.07
C LEU A 68 -10.50 -2.24 -14.22
N VAL A 69 -10.21 -3.54 -14.25
CA VAL A 69 -9.48 -4.15 -15.38
C VAL A 69 -10.27 -4.04 -16.68
N ALA A 70 -11.57 -4.37 -16.66
CA ALA A 70 -12.41 -4.29 -17.86
C ALA A 70 -12.51 -2.86 -18.43
N ARG A 71 -12.61 -1.84 -17.57
CA ARG A 71 -12.72 -0.44 -18.01
C ARG A 71 -11.40 0.15 -18.50
N LEU A 72 -10.28 -0.18 -17.84
CA LEU A 72 -8.98 0.42 -18.16
C LEU A 72 -8.24 -0.31 -19.27
N PHE A 73 -8.42 -1.63 -19.36
CA PHE A 73 -7.67 -2.48 -20.30
C PHE A 73 -8.55 -3.21 -21.32
N GLY A 74 -9.88 -3.19 -21.14
CA GLY A 74 -10.82 -3.90 -21.99
C GLY A 74 -11.22 -5.27 -21.43
N THR A 75 -12.32 -5.82 -21.95
CA THR A 75 -12.89 -7.11 -21.52
C THR A 75 -11.97 -8.29 -21.79
N ASP A 76 -11.08 -8.19 -22.78
CA ASP A 76 -10.10 -9.23 -23.13
C ASP A 76 -9.09 -9.49 -22.00
N TYR A 77 -8.99 -8.59 -21.03
CA TYR A 77 -8.13 -8.72 -19.86
C TYR A 77 -8.88 -9.18 -18.61
N LEU A 78 -10.18 -9.50 -18.67
CA LEU A 78 -10.96 -9.94 -17.51
C LEU A 78 -10.36 -11.14 -16.79
N ASP A 79 -9.77 -12.07 -17.55
CA ASP A 79 -9.07 -13.23 -16.99
C ASP A 79 -7.87 -12.83 -16.13
N SER A 80 -7.35 -11.60 -16.23
CA SER A 80 -6.29 -11.09 -15.34
C SER A 80 -6.79 -10.44 -14.05
N ALA A 81 -8.09 -10.17 -13.94
CA ALA A 81 -8.64 -9.41 -12.84
C ALA A 81 -8.39 -10.06 -11.48
N HIS A 82 -8.35 -11.40 -11.41
CA HIS A 82 -8.13 -12.13 -10.17
C HIS A 82 -6.69 -12.01 -9.63
N VAL A 83 -5.73 -11.54 -10.44
CA VAL A 83 -4.34 -11.28 -10.01
C VAL A 83 -4.22 -9.93 -9.29
N LEU A 84 -5.04 -8.94 -9.68
CA LEU A 84 -4.96 -7.57 -9.19
C LEU A 84 -5.11 -7.44 -7.66
N PRO A 85 -6.04 -8.13 -6.96
CA PRO A 85 -6.16 -8.02 -5.51
C PRO A 85 -4.89 -8.42 -4.75
N VAL A 86 -4.17 -9.45 -5.22
CA VAL A 86 -2.93 -9.91 -4.59
C VAL A 86 -1.81 -8.89 -4.81
N LEU A 87 -1.72 -8.35 -6.03
CA LEU A 87 -0.77 -7.29 -6.35
C LEU A 87 -1.07 -5.99 -5.59
N ALA A 88 -2.33 -5.59 -5.50
CA ALA A 88 -2.79 -4.43 -4.74
C ALA A 88 -2.37 -4.55 -3.26
N ALA A 89 -2.55 -5.74 -2.65
CA ALA A 89 -2.13 -5.99 -1.27
C ALA A 89 -0.61 -5.82 -1.04
N THR A 90 0.20 -5.81 -2.10
CA THR A 90 1.65 -5.55 -2.04
C THR A 90 1.95 -4.06 -1.94
N LEU A 91 1.07 -3.18 -2.43
CA LEU A 91 1.33 -1.73 -2.51
C LEU A 91 1.69 -1.08 -1.16
N PRO A 92 1.00 -1.34 -0.04
CA PRO A 92 1.36 -0.74 1.24
C PRO A 92 2.76 -1.19 1.73
N LEU A 93 3.12 -2.45 1.47
CA LEU A 93 4.44 -2.99 1.83
C LEU A 93 5.54 -2.39 0.96
N MET A 94 5.28 -2.25 -0.34
CA MET A 94 6.17 -1.59 -1.29
C MET A 94 6.40 -0.12 -0.92
N TYR A 95 5.35 0.61 -0.53
CA TYR A 95 5.48 2.00 -0.08
C TYR A 95 6.31 2.08 1.21
N ALA A 96 6.09 1.17 2.15
CA ALA A 96 6.89 1.11 3.36
C ALA A 96 8.37 0.84 3.04
N ASP A 97 8.61 -0.03 2.06
CA ASP A 97 9.92 -0.39 1.59
C ASP A 97 10.70 0.79 1.00
N VAL A 98 10.06 1.57 0.12
CA VAL A 98 10.68 2.76 -0.49
C VAL A 98 11.15 3.75 0.58
N VAL A 99 10.33 4.00 1.61
CA VAL A 99 10.69 4.92 2.69
C VAL A 99 11.78 4.34 3.61
N LEU A 100 11.75 3.04 3.90
CA LEU A 100 12.81 2.35 4.66
C LEU A 100 14.14 2.42 3.93
N ASN A 101 14.14 2.14 2.62
CA ASN A 101 15.32 2.24 1.77
C ASN A 101 15.95 3.63 1.85
N SER A 102 15.17 4.70 1.65
CA SER A 102 15.66 6.07 1.77
C SER A 102 16.21 6.40 3.15
N ARG A 103 15.59 5.90 4.23
CA ARG A 103 16.10 6.07 5.59
C ARG A 103 17.45 5.38 5.76
N PHE A 104 17.57 4.12 5.34
CA PHE A 104 18.80 3.36 5.50
C PHE A 104 19.97 3.97 4.72
N LEU A 105 19.73 4.43 3.49
CA LEU A 105 20.74 5.17 2.73
C LEU A 105 21.15 6.46 3.45
N ALA A 106 20.17 7.25 3.93
CA ALA A 106 20.46 8.50 4.61
C ALA A 106 21.23 8.31 5.92
N THR A 107 21.03 7.19 6.63
CA THR A 107 21.67 6.93 7.93
C THR A 107 22.92 6.05 7.85
N GLY A 108 23.48 5.80 6.66
CA GLY A 108 24.72 5.00 6.50
C GLY A 108 24.54 3.50 6.77
N LEU A 109 23.33 2.97 6.56
CA LEU A 109 23.00 1.55 6.69
C LEU A 109 22.88 0.87 5.32
N GLU A 110 23.56 1.37 4.29
CA GLU A 110 23.45 0.85 2.92
C GLU A 110 23.86 -0.62 2.80
N ARG A 111 24.92 -1.04 3.50
CA ARG A 111 25.35 -2.46 3.52
C ARG A 111 24.28 -3.37 4.10
N ARG A 112 23.64 -2.93 5.19
CA ARG A 112 22.54 -3.69 5.81
C ARG A 112 21.33 -3.72 4.90
N ASN A 113 21.00 -2.61 4.25
CA ASN A 113 19.91 -2.55 3.29
C ASN A 113 20.13 -3.51 2.12
N VAL A 114 21.35 -3.61 1.58
CA VAL A 114 21.69 -4.60 0.53
C VAL A 114 21.45 -6.03 1.02
N GLN A 115 21.83 -6.36 2.26
CA GLN A 115 21.57 -7.69 2.84
C GLN A 115 20.06 -7.99 2.93
N LEU A 116 19.26 -7.01 3.35
CA LEU A 116 17.80 -7.14 3.43
C LEU A 116 17.16 -7.29 2.05
N VAL A 117 17.61 -6.51 1.06
CA VAL A 117 17.18 -6.63 -0.35
C VAL A 117 17.53 -8.00 -0.90
N LEU A 118 18.73 -8.50 -0.62
CA LEU A 118 19.17 -9.82 -1.08
C LEU A 118 18.32 -10.94 -0.46
N ALA A 119 18.04 -10.88 0.84
CA ALA A 119 17.16 -11.84 1.49
C ALA A 119 15.75 -11.85 0.87
N ALA A 120 15.21 -10.66 0.56
CA ALA A 120 13.93 -10.52 -0.12
C ALA A 120 13.96 -11.06 -1.57
N ALA A 121 15.03 -10.79 -2.31
CA ALA A 121 15.21 -11.28 -3.68
C ALA A 121 15.32 -12.81 -3.74
N VAL A 122 16.10 -13.42 -2.83
CA VAL A 122 16.19 -14.88 -2.71
C VAL A 122 14.83 -15.49 -2.37
N THR A 123 14.11 -14.87 -1.42
CA THR A 123 12.74 -15.28 -1.08
C THR A 123 11.81 -15.20 -2.28
N ASN A 124 11.89 -14.11 -3.07
CA ASN A 124 11.08 -13.93 -4.26
C ASN A 124 11.35 -15.01 -5.30
N ILE A 125 12.62 -15.30 -5.60
CA ILE A 125 13.00 -16.34 -6.56
C ILE A 125 12.52 -17.71 -6.07
N ALA A 126 12.77 -18.06 -4.81
CA ALA A 126 12.34 -19.33 -4.23
C ALA A 126 10.81 -19.48 -4.27
N ALA A 127 10.07 -18.44 -3.87
CA ALA A 127 8.62 -18.43 -3.91
C ALA A 127 8.08 -18.53 -5.34
N ASN A 128 8.71 -17.85 -6.31
CA ASN A 128 8.35 -17.95 -7.72
C ASN A 128 8.52 -19.37 -8.25
N LEU A 129 9.64 -20.03 -7.95
CA LEU A 129 9.90 -21.41 -8.39
C LEU A 129 8.88 -22.41 -7.84
N VAL A 130 8.34 -22.16 -6.64
CA VAL A 130 7.34 -23.03 -6.00
C VAL A 130 5.92 -22.70 -6.45
N LEU A 131 5.55 -21.42 -6.53
CA LEU A 131 4.16 -20.99 -6.71
C LEU A 131 3.73 -20.87 -8.17
N ILE A 132 4.64 -20.47 -9.08
CA ILE A 132 4.30 -20.27 -10.49
C ILE A 132 3.85 -21.58 -11.17
N PRO A 133 4.50 -22.75 -10.98
CA PRO A 133 4.09 -23.97 -11.69
C PRO A 133 2.63 -24.38 -11.46
N GLY A 134 2.09 -24.15 -10.26
CA GLY A 134 0.71 -24.49 -9.93
C GLY A 134 -0.29 -23.34 -10.09
N ARG A 135 0.16 -22.08 -9.98
CA ARG A 135 -0.75 -20.91 -9.84
C ARG A 135 -0.51 -19.81 -10.87
N GLY A 136 0.44 -20.00 -11.79
CA GLY A 136 0.74 -19.07 -12.88
C GLY A 136 0.95 -17.62 -12.41
N ALA A 137 0.21 -16.71 -13.01
CA ALA A 137 0.27 -15.27 -12.74
C ALA A 137 -0.07 -14.89 -11.29
N VAL A 138 -1.00 -15.61 -10.65
CA VAL A 138 -1.34 -15.40 -9.23
C VAL A 138 -0.17 -15.81 -8.35
N GLY A 139 0.48 -16.93 -8.67
CA GLY A 139 1.66 -17.40 -7.94
C GLY A 139 2.80 -16.39 -7.97
N ALA A 140 3.01 -15.72 -9.12
CA ALA A 140 4.01 -14.65 -9.24
C ALA A 140 3.65 -13.41 -8.39
N ALA A 141 2.36 -13.03 -8.34
CA ALA A 141 1.89 -11.95 -7.48
C ALA A 141 2.08 -12.28 -5.99
N GLU A 142 1.74 -13.51 -5.58
CA GLU A 142 1.93 -13.98 -4.20
C GLU A 142 3.41 -14.04 -3.82
N ALA A 143 4.29 -14.53 -4.70
CA ALA A 143 5.74 -14.53 -4.47
C ALA A 143 6.28 -13.12 -4.26
N THR A 144 5.75 -12.13 -4.98
CA THR A 144 6.10 -10.72 -4.82
C THR A 144 5.64 -10.18 -3.46
N TRP A 145 4.37 -10.43 -3.11
CA TRP A 145 3.83 -10.05 -1.81
C TRP A 145 4.64 -10.66 -0.65
N ILE A 146 4.94 -11.96 -0.72
CA ILE A 146 5.75 -12.69 0.28
C ILE A 146 7.14 -12.06 0.40
N ALA A 147 7.79 -11.73 -0.71
CA ALA A 147 9.13 -11.13 -0.68
C ALA A 147 9.15 -9.78 0.05
N TYR A 148 8.16 -8.90 -0.21
CA TYR A 148 8.04 -7.64 0.52
C TYR A 148 7.71 -7.86 2.00
N ALA A 149 6.80 -8.80 2.32
CA ALA A 149 6.47 -9.13 3.70
C ALA A 149 7.71 -9.63 4.46
N VAL A 150 8.46 -10.57 3.88
CA VAL A 150 9.71 -11.08 4.46
C VAL A 150 10.74 -9.97 4.61
N ARG A 151 10.89 -9.07 3.64
CA ARG A 151 11.79 -7.91 3.77
C ARG A 151 11.46 -7.08 5.01
N ILE A 152 10.19 -6.75 5.20
CA ILE A 152 9.73 -5.97 6.37
C ILE A 152 9.98 -6.75 7.66
N LEU A 153 9.66 -8.04 7.70
CA LEU A 153 9.85 -8.89 8.87
C LEU A 153 11.33 -9.03 9.26
N VAL A 154 12.22 -9.31 8.31
CA VAL A 154 13.65 -9.46 8.55
C VAL A 154 14.26 -8.14 9.03
N THR A 155 13.70 -6.99 8.67
CA THR A 155 14.13 -5.67 9.16
C THR A 155 13.99 -5.53 10.70
N PHE A 156 13.17 -6.35 11.37
CA PHE A 156 13.08 -6.38 12.84
C PHE A 156 14.22 -7.12 13.54
N VAL A 157 14.98 -7.93 12.80
CA VAL A 157 16.02 -8.81 13.36
C VAL A 157 17.29 -8.04 13.73
N PRO A 158 17.91 -7.26 12.82
CA PRO A 158 19.10 -6.49 13.17
C PRO A 158 18.79 -5.35 14.15
N ALA A 159 19.63 -5.17 15.17
CA ALA A 159 19.46 -4.13 16.19
C ALA A 159 19.53 -2.70 15.61
N ASP A 160 20.31 -2.51 14.56
CA ASP A 160 20.49 -1.25 13.83
C ASP A 160 19.26 -0.86 12.99
N THR A 161 18.47 -1.81 12.51
CA THR A 161 17.27 -1.55 11.68
C THR A 161 15.96 -1.65 12.45
N ARG A 162 15.94 -2.38 13.57
CA ARG A 162 14.76 -2.58 14.42
C ARG A 162 14.04 -1.27 14.80
N PRO A 163 14.72 -0.16 15.17
CA PRO A 163 14.02 1.09 15.48
C PRO A 163 13.24 1.66 14.29
N ALA A 164 13.77 1.50 13.07
CA ALA A 164 13.09 1.91 11.85
C ALA A 164 11.87 1.00 11.58
N ALA A 165 12.01 -0.31 11.76
CA ALA A 165 10.92 -1.27 11.63
C ALA A 165 9.76 -0.99 12.60
N ILE A 166 10.06 -0.75 13.88
CA ILE A 166 9.07 -0.39 14.90
C ILE A 166 8.38 0.93 14.54
N SER A 167 9.15 1.92 14.08
CA SER A 167 8.61 3.22 13.68
C SER A 167 7.73 3.09 12.44
N ALA A 168 8.08 2.21 11.49
CA ALA A 168 7.27 1.93 10.32
C ALA A 168 5.93 1.32 10.71
N PHE A 169 5.96 0.24 11.51
CA PHE A 169 4.77 -0.44 11.98
C PHE A 169 3.83 0.51 12.74
N ARG A 170 4.38 1.31 13.66
CA ARG A 170 3.60 2.32 14.40
C ARG A 170 3.01 3.42 13.51
N SER A 171 3.68 3.75 12.40
CA SER A 171 3.17 4.72 11.43
C SER A 171 2.10 4.14 10.53
N MET A 172 2.16 2.85 10.22
CA MET A 172 1.17 2.15 9.40
C MET A 172 -0.10 1.80 10.19
N ALA A 173 0.00 1.60 11.51
CA ALA A 173 -1.11 1.15 12.35
C ALA A 173 -2.40 2.02 12.22
N PRO A 174 -2.35 3.37 12.24
CA PRO A 174 -3.57 4.18 12.04
C PRO A 174 -4.25 3.94 10.69
N SER A 175 -3.47 3.88 9.60
CA SER A 175 -3.99 3.62 8.25
C SER A 175 -4.50 2.19 8.12
N ALA A 176 -3.86 1.21 8.76
CA ALA A 176 -4.33 -0.17 8.78
C ALA A 176 -5.67 -0.31 9.52
N LEU A 177 -5.81 0.34 10.69
CA LEU A 177 -7.06 0.37 11.45
C LEU A 177 -8.17 1.08 10.66
N ALA A 178 -7.87 2.24 10.07
CA ALA A 178 -8.80 2.98 9.22
C ALA A 178 -9.23 2.15 8.01
N GLY A 179 -8.29 1.46 7.36
CA GLY A 179 -8.55 0.58 6.23
C GLY A 179 -9.41 -0.62 6.61
N GLY A 180 -9.12 -1.28 7.74
CA GLY A 180 -9.93 -2.38 8.26
C GLY A 180 -11.36 -1.95 8.60
N ALA A 181 -11.53 -0.80 9.24
CA ALA A 181 -12.85 -0.24 9.54
C ALA A 181 -13.62 0.11 8.25
N ALA A 182 -12.95 0.74 7.27
CA ALA A 182 -13.53 1.04 5.96
C ALA A 182 -13.98 -0.24 5.24
N ALA A 183 -13.12 -1.26 5.18
CA ALA A 183 -13.43 -2.54 4.57
C ALA A 183 -14.62 -3.24 5.25
N ALA A 184 -14.69 -3.21 6.59
CA ALA A 184 -15.81 -3.77 7.34
C ALA A 184 -17.14 -3.06 7.04
N VAL A 185 -17.13 -1.72 6.97
CA VAL A 185 -18.31 -0.91 6.61
C VAL A 185 -18.73 -1.19 5.18
N THR A 186 -17.78 -1.23 4.24
CA THR A 186 -18.05 -1.56 2.84
C THR A 186 -18.66 -2.96 2.71
N TRP A 187 -18.10 -3.96 3.41
CA TRP A 187 -18.63 -5.32 3.41
C TRP A 187 -20.04 -5.38 4.00
N TRP A 188 -20.27 -4.73 5.15
CA TRP A 188 -21.59 -4.70 5.79
C TRP A 188 -22.65 -4.05 4.90
N LEU A 189 -22.33 -2.95 4.20
CA LEU A 189 -23.25 -2.27 3.30
C LEU A 189 -23.50 -3.05 2.00
N ALA A 190 -22.50 -3.74 1.48
CA ALA A 190 -22.60 -4.54 0.26
C ALA A 190 -23.42 -5.83 0.45
N PHE A 191 -23.33 -6.43 1.65
CA PHE A 191 -24.00 -7.70 1.98
C PHE A 191 -25.07 -7.55 3.05
N ARG A 192 -25.59 -6.34 3.29
CA ARG A 192 -26.71 -6.15 4.20
C ARG A 192 -27.87 -7.03 3.73
N PRO A 193 -28.43 -7.90 4.58
CA PRO A 193 -29.63 -8.62 4.21
C PRO A 193 -30.68 -7.57 3.87
N ALA A 194 -31.20 -7.61 2.64
CA ALA A 194 -32.28 -6.73 2.23
C ALA A 194 -33.45 -7.02 3.16
N ALA A 195 -33.68 -6.14 4.14
CA ALA A 195 -35.01 -5.99 4.68
C ALA A 195 -35.91 -5.69 3.48
N ASP A 196 -36.89 -6.58 3.27
CA ASP A 196 -38.00 -6.44 2.33
C ASP A 196 -37.82 -7.16 0.96
N GLY A 197 -38.13 -8.45 0.96
CA GLY A 197 -39.22 -8.97 0.10
C GLY A 197 -39.03 -9.14 -1.42
N ALA A 198 -37.90 -8.81 -2.04
CA ALA A 198 -37.76 -8.98 -3.49
C ALA A 198 -37.01 -10.28 -3.87
N GLY A 199 -37.74 -11.40 -3.83
CA GLY A 199 -37.38 -12.56 -4.65
C GLY A 199 -37.53 -12.18 -6.13
N GLY A 200 -36.44 -12.16 -6.89
CA GLY A 200 -36.53 -11.92 -8.32
C GLY A 200 -35.20 -11.66 -9.02
N ALA A 201 -34.75 -12.66 -9.80
CA ALA A 201 -33.71 -12.63 -10.82
C ALA A 201 -32.28 -12.31 -10.36
N ALA A 202 -31.38 -13.28 -10.58
CA ALA A 202 -29.93 -13.20 -10.34
C ALA A 202 -29.23 -11.97 -10.97
N GLY A 203 -29.83 -11.33 -11.99
CA GLY A 203 -29.34 -10.08 -12.59
C GLY A 203 -29.61 -8.82 -11.76
N ALA A 204 -30.74 -8.74 -11.04
CA ALA A 204 -31.05 -7.61 -10.15
C ALA A 204 -30.22 -7.65 -8.86
N ALA A 205 -29.91 -8.86 -8.38
CA ALA A 205 -29.00 -9.08 -7.27
C ALA A 205 -27.59 -8.54 -7.57
N GLY A 206 -27.04 -8.82 -8.77
CA GLY A 206 -25.71 -8.31 -9.17
C GLY A 206 -25.63 -6.79 -9.30
N ALA A 207 -26.68 -6.15 -9.83
CA ALA A 207 -26.74 -4.69 -9.91
C ALA A 207 -26.86 -4.06 -8.51
N ALA A 208 -27.68 -4.64 -7.63
CA ALA A 208 -27.82 -4.21 -6.24
C ALA A 208 -26.53 -4.38 -5.43
N THR A 209 -25.76 -5.46 -5.67
CA THR A 209 -24.44 -5.67 -5.06
C THR A 209 -23.43 -4.62 -5.52
N ASN A 210 -23.40 -4.28 -6.80
CA ASN A 210 -22.50 -3.24 -7.33
C ASN A 210 -22.84 -1.85 -6.78
N VAL A 211 -24.13 -1.52 -6.64
CA VAL A 211 -24.58 -0.27 -6.01
C VAL A 211 -24.23 -0.26 -4.52
N GLY A 212 -24.43 -1.39 -3.81
CA GLY A 212 -24.05 -1.56 -2.41
C GLY A 212 -22.54 -1.40 -2.18
N LEU A 213 -21.70 -1.95 -3.07
CA LEU A 213 -20.25 -1.77 -3.03
C LEU A 213 -19.85 -0.30 -3.28
N ALA A 214 -20.48 0.38 -4.24
CA ALA A 214 -20.19 1.79 -4.52
C ALA A 214 -20.55 2.69 -3.33
N ILE A 215 -21.74 2.51 -2.74
CA ILE A 215 -22.16 3.22 -1.52
C ILE A 215 -21.24 2.86 -0.36
N GLY A 216 -20.91 1.59 -0.22
CA GLY A 216 -20.01 1.06 0.80
C GLY A 216 -18.61 1.66 0.74
N LEU A 217 -18.10 1.96 -0.45
CA LEU A 217 -16.81 2.64 -0.62
C LEU A 217 -16.86 4.12 -0.28
N VAL A 218 -17.93 4.83 -0.63
CA VAL A 218 -18.06 6.26 -0.26
C VAL A 218 -18.14 6.39 1.26
N ALA A 219 -18.96 5.54 1.89
CA ALA A 219 -19.02 5.44 3.34
C ALA A 219 -17.67 4.98 3.94
N GLY A 220 -17.03 3.98 3.34
CA GLY A 220 -15.73 3.48 3.75
C GLY A 220 -14.62 4.53 3.65
N ALA A 221 -14.60 5.33 2.58
CA ALA A 221 -13.66 6.44 2.39
C ALA A 221 -13.90 7.55 3.41
N ALA A 222 -15.15 7.89 3.71
CA ALA A 222 -15.49 8.84 4.78
C ALA A 222 -15.03 8.32 6.15
N VAL A 223 -15.29 7.05 6.47
CA VAL A 223 -14.82 6.39 7.70
C VAL A 223 -13.30 6.36 7.77
N TYR A 224 -12.64 6.03 6.66
CA TYR A 224 -11.19 6.02 6.56
C TYR A 224 -10.61 7.39 6.90
N LEU A 225 -11.13 8.45 6.27
CA LEU A 225 -10.71 9.83 6.53
C LEU A 225 -11.00 10.24 7.98
N ALA A 226 -12.17 9.89 8.51
CA ALA A 226 -12.55 10.20 9.89
C ALA A 226 -11.60 9.53 10.90
N VAL A 227 -11.33 8.23 10.76
CA VAL A 227 -10.41 7.49 11.63
C VAL A 227 -9.00 8.05 11.50
N LEU A 228 -8.55 8.39 10.29
CA LEU A 228 -7.22 8.96 10.06
C LEU A 228 -7.05 10.33 10.72
N VAL A 229 -8.08 11.19 10.65
CA VAL A 229 -8.11 12.49 11.31
C VAL A 229 -8.14 12.33 12.84
N LEU A 230 -9.00 11.45 13.35
CA LEU A 230 -9.14 11.16 14.79
C LEU A 230 -7.87 10.55 15.39
N ALA A 231 -7.21 9.65 14.67
CA ALA A 231 -5.94 9.05 15.07
C ALA A 231 -4.75 10.04 15.02
N ARG A 232 -5.00 11.31 14.69
CA ARG A 232 -3.96 12.34 14.44
C ARG A 232 -2.91 11.84 13.44
N GLY A 233 -3.34 11.03 12.47
CA GLY A 233 -2.45 10.32 11.54
C GLY A 233 -1.55 11.25 10.73
N VAL A 234 -1.98 12.48 10.45
CA VAL A 234 -1.15 13.49 9.78
C VAL A 234 -1.20 14.79 10.58
N ARG A 235 -0.17 15.06 11.39
CA ARG A 235 -0.07 16.34 12.12
C ARG A 235 0.26 17.46 11.14
N ARG A 236 -0.61 18.47 11.03
CA ARG A 236 -0.49 19.61 10.10
C ARG A 236 0.86 20.34 10.13
N ARG A 237 1.53 20.39 11.28
CA ARG A 237 2.86 21.03 11.41
C ARG A 237 3.97 20.20 10.75
N GLU A 238 3.91 18.86 10.87
CA GLU A 238 4.94 17.94 10.36
C GLU A 238 4.84 17.79 8.84
N SER A 239 3.63 17.69 8.30
CA SER A 239 3.42 17.65 6.84
C SER A 239 3.79 18.95 6.14
N GLY A 240 3.66 20.10 6.82
CA GLY A 240 4.01 21.41 6.27
C GLY A 240 5.50 21.59 5.96
N GLU A 241 6.40 20.83 6.60
CA GLU A 241 7.84 20.84 6.25
C GLU A 241 8.08 20.11 4.92
N ILE A 242 7.51 18.91 4.78
CA ILE A 242 7.62 18.10 3.55
C ILE A 242 6.98 18.81 2.36
N LEU A 243 5.79 19.40 2.53
CA LEU A 243 5.11 20.16 1.47
C LEU A 243 5.89 21.40 1.04
N ARG A 244 6.61 22.06 1.95
CA ARG A 244 7.49 23.18 1.61
C ARG A 244 8.72 22.74 0.83
N ALA A 245 9.25 21.55 1.13
CA ALA A 245 10.37 20.98 0.37
C ALA A 245 9.96 20.63 -1.07
N LEU A 246 8.77 20.05 -1.27
CA LEU A 246 8.22 19.77 -2.60
C LEU A 246 8.12 21.04 -3.46
N ARG A 247 7.61 22.15 -2.90
CA ARG A 247 7.47 23.43 -3.63
C ARG A 247 8.79 24.12 -3.98
N ARG A 248 9.92 23.72 -3.39
CA ARG A 248 11.22 24.34 -3.65
C ARG A 248 11.97 23.71 -4.83
N GLN A 249 11.57 22.51 -5.29
CA GLN A 249 12.17 21.88 -6.47
C GLN A 249 11.65 22.46 -7.80
N ASP A 250 10.49 23.10 -7.79
CA ASP A 250 9.87 23.72 -8.98
C ASP A 250 10.40 25.14 -9.27
N ARG A 251 11.36 25.64 -8.48
CA ARG A 251 12.01 26.95 -8.66
C ARG A 251 13.49 26.78 -8.93
#